data_AF-A0A8C3K0I2-F1
#
_entry.id   AF-A0A8C3K0I2-F1
#
_cell.length_a   1.000
_cell.length_b   1.000
_cell.length_c   1.000
_cell.angle_alpha   90.00
_cell.angle_beta   90.00
_cell.angle_gamma   90.00
#
_symmetry.space_group_name_H-M   'P 1'
#
loop_
_entity.id
_entity.type
_entity.pdbx_description
1 polymer ?
#
loop_
_entity_poly.entity_id
_entity_poly.type
_entity_poly.pdbx_seq_one_letter_code
_entity_poly.pdbx_strand_id
1 'polypeptide(L)'
;IVSMTLDKEYDVAVQAIKLLTLVLQSSEEVLTAEDCENVYHLVYSAHRPVAVAAGEFLYKKLFSRRDPEDDGILKRRGRQSPNANLVKTLVFFFLESELHEHAAYLVDSMWDCATDLLKDWECMNSLLLEEPLNGEEPLTDRQESALIEIMLCTIRQAAECHPPVGRGTGKRVLTAKEKKTQLDDRTKITELFAVALPQLLAKYSVDAEKVTNLLQLPQYFDLEIYTTGRLEKHLDALLRQIRDIVEKHTDIDVLEACSKTYHALCNEEFTIFNRVDIARSQLIDELADKFNRLLEDFLKTYMKSFSSKEDLLRLKKQMRVFCQICQHYLTNVNTAVKEQAFTILCDVLMIFSHQIMTGGRDMLEPLVYTPDSSLQSELLSFILDHVFIDQDDDNNSDDEASKIEALHKRRNLLAAFCKLIVYTVVEMNTAADIFKQYMKYYNDYGDIIKETMSKTRQIDKIQCAKTLILSLQQLFNEMIQENGYNFDRSSPTFSGIKELARRFALTFGLDQLKTREAIAMLHKDGIEFAFKEPNPQGESHPPLNLAFLDILSEFSSKLLRQDKRTVSSDSMWLNREQTMHTPVMMQTPQLTSTIMREPKRLRPEENYMGVYPMQPEHHQAPLDYKYVDE
;
A
#
# COMPACT_ATOMS: atom_id res chain seq x y z
N ILE A 1 -24.04 -31.11 -9.67
CA ILE A 1 -24.03 -30.34 -8.40
C ILE A 1 -22.62 -29.84 -8.13
N VAL A 2 -21.60 -30.71 -8.14
CA VAL A 2 -20.19 -30.32 -7.97
C VAL A 2 -19.76 -29.19 -8.92
N SER A 3 -20.13 -29.23 -10.20
CA SER A 3 -19.82 -28.11 -11.12
C SER A 3 -20.41 -26.74 -10.71
N MET A 4 -21.51 -26.73 -9.95
CA MET A 4 -22.15 -25.49 -9.47
C MET A 4 -21.38 -24.86 -8.30
N THR A 5 -20.37 -25.50 -7.74
CA THR A 5 -19.51 -24.89 -6.71
C THR A 5 -18.61 -23.80 -7.28
N LEU A 6 -18.45 -23.76 -8.62
CA LEU A 6 -17.77 -22.71 -9.40
C LEU A 6 -18.76 -21.88 -10.24
N ASP A 7 -20.02 -21.77 -9.79
CA ASP A 7 -21.01 -20.94 -10.48
C ASP A 7 -20.55 -19.46 -10.54
N LYS A 8 -20.93 -18.76 -11.61
CA LYS A 8 -20.64 -17.32 -11.76
C LYS A 8 -21.33 -16.48 -10.69
N GLU A 9 -22.47 -16.95 -10.18
CA GLU A 9 -23.16 -16.35 -9.06
C GLU A 9 -22.72 -17.00 -7.74
N TYR A 10 -21.99 -16.24 -6.92
CA TYR A 10 -21.44 -16.77 -5.66
C TYR A 10 -22.50 -17.34 -4.71
N ASP A 11 -23.72 -16.77 -4.68
CA ASP A 11 -24.79 -17.28 -3.83
C ASP A 11 -25.21 -18.70 -4.23
N VAL A 12 -25.21 -19.02 -5.54
CA VAL A 12 -25.48 -20.37 -6.06
C VAL A 12 -24.36 -21.31 -5.67
N ALA A 13 -23.10 -20.88 -5.81
CA ALA A 13 -21.94 -21.66 -5.39
C ALA A 13 -21.98 -22.04 -3.90
N VAL A 14 -22.33 -21.09 -3.03
CA VAL A 14 -22.49 -21.34 -1.59
C VAL A 14 -23.56 -22.41 -1.32
N GLN A 15 -24.73 -22.31 -1.96
CA GLN A 15 -25.80 -23.30 -1.75
C GLN A 15 -25.42 -24.67 -2.32
N ALA A 16 -24.71 -24.73 -3.43
CA ALA A 16 -24.20 -25.98 -3.98
C ALA A 16 -23.26 -26.69 -3.00
N ILE A 17 -22.32 -25.96 -2.39
CA ILE A 17 -21.40 -26.53 -1.39
C ILE A 17 -22.15 -26.99 -0.15
N LYS A 18 -23.08 -26.17 0.38
CA LYS A 18 -23.92 -26.57 1.52
C LYS A 18 -24.75 -27.81 1.24
N LEU A 19 -25.27 -27.95 0.03
CA LEU A 19 -25.98 -29.15 -0.39
C LEU A 19 -25.06 -30.37 -0.44
N LEU A 20 -23.83 -30.23 -0.97
CA LEU A 20 -22.83 -31.30 -0.95
C LEU A 20 -22.47 -31.72 0.48
N THR A 21 -22.42 -30.77 1.42
CA THR A 21 -22.23 -31.07 2.84
C THR A 21 -23.36 -31.91 3.42
N LEU A 22 -24.62 -31.64 3.04
CA LEU A 22 -25.76 -32.46 3.45
C LEU A 22 -25.73 -33.86 2.80
N VAL A 23 -25.33 -33.94 1.52
CA VAL A 23 -25.13 -35.21 0.82
C VAL A 23 -24.11 -36.05 1.56
N LEU A 24 -22.96 -35.46 1.92
CA LEU A 24 -21.89 -36.13 2.66
C LEU A 24 -22.39 -36.72 3.99
N GLN A 25 -23.22 -35.97 4.72
CA GLN A 25 -23.81 -36.45 5.98
C GLN A 25 -24.82 -37.59 5.78
N SER A 26 -25.54 -37.59 4.65
CA SER A 26 -26.54 -38.61 4.34
C SER A 26 -25.94 -39.91 3.80
N SER A 27 -24.91 -39.82 2.96
CA SER A 27 -24.22 -40.96 2.35
C SER A 27 -22.85 -40.52 1.86
N GLU A 28 -21.80 -40.95 2.56
CA GLU A 28 -20.43 -40.63 2.19
C GLU A 28 -19.97 -41.29 0.88
N GLU A 29 -20.63 -42.37 0.45
CA GLU A 29 -20.25 -43.16 -0.74
C GLU A 29 -20.62 -42.48 -2.07
N VAL A 30 -21.44 -41.42 -2.04
CA VAL A 30 -21.93 -40.74 -3.24
C VAL A 30 -20.88 -39.80 -3.85
N LEU A 31 -20.00 -39.22 -3.03
CA LEU A 31 -18.99 -38.26 -3.49
C LEU A 31 -17.66 -38.98 -3.73
N THR A 32 -17.09 -38.80 -4.91
CA THR A 32 -15.75 -39.33 -5.22
C THR A 32 -14.65 -38.50 -4.55
N ALA A 33 -13.42 -39.00 -4.57
CA ALA A 33 -12.26 -38.25 -4.08
C ALA A 33 -12.06 -36.94 -4.87
N GLU A 34 -12.18 -37.00 -6.21
CA GLU A 34 -12.08 -35.85 -7.11
C GLU A 34 -13.18 -34.82 -6.83
N ASP A 35 -14.41 -35.27 -6.57
CA ASP A 35 -15.50 -34.36 -6.18
C ASP A 35 -15.18 -33.60 -4.88
N CYS A 36 -14.61 -34.31 -3.89
CA CYS A 36 -14.25 -33.71 -2.61
C CYS A 36 -13.07 -32.73 -2.77
N GLU A 37 -12.05 -33.10 -3.54
CA GLU A 37 -10.86 -32.29 -3.81
C GLU A 37 -11.22 -30.96 -4.48
N ASN A 38 -12.13 -30.99 -5.46
CA ASN A 38 -12.67 -29.79 -6.09
C ASN A 38 -13.34 -28.84 -5.09
N VAL A 39 -14.02 -29.38 -4.06
CA VAL A 39 -14.62 -28.55 -3.00
C VAL A 39 -13.56 -28.05 -2.03
N TYR A 40 -12.53 -28.85 -1.73
CA TYR A 40 -11.42 -28.47 -0.85
C TYR A 40 -10.66 -27.25 -1.38
N HIS A 41 -10.41 -27.17 -2.69
CA HIS A 41 -9.76 -26.01 -3.29
C HIS A 41 -10.48 -24.68 -3.00
N LEU A 42 -11.80 -24.73 -2.77
CA LEU A 42 -12.61 -23.54 -2.52
C LEU A 42 -12.39 -22.93 -1.14
N VAL A 43 -11.72 -23.62 -0.20
CA VAL A 43 -11.27 -23.01 1.07
C VAL A 43 -10.31 -21.86 0.85
N TYR A 44 -9.75 -21.72 -0.34
CA TYR A 44 -8.88 -20.62 -0.74
C TYR A 44 -9.59 -19.52 -1.55
N SER A 45 -10.91 -19.65 -1.79
CA SER A 45 -11.66 -18.64 -2.53
C SER A 45 -11.52 -17.24 -1.91
N ALA A 46 -11.40 -16.20 -2.74
CA ALA A 46 -11.43 -14.81 -2.30
C ALA A 46 -12.80 -14.43 -1.70
N HIS A 47 -13.87 -15.11 -2.12
CA HIS A 47 -15.22 -14.86 -1.61
C HIS A 47 -15.48 -15.65 -0.31
N ARG A 48 -15.35 -14.97 0.84
CA ARG A 48 -15.43 -15.62 2.18
C ARG A 48 -16.65 -16.55 2.37
N PRO A 49 -17.88 -16.21 1.95
CA PRO A 49 -19.02 -17.13 2.10
C PRO A 49 -18.84 -18.49 1.40
N VAL A 50 -18.20 -18.52 0.23
CA VAL A 50 -17.85 -19.76 -0.49
C VAL A 50 -16.78 -20.52 0.30
N ALA A 51 -15.74 -19.80 0.73
CA ALA A 51 -14.63 -20.39 1.45
C ALA A 51 -15.02 -21.02 2.79
N VAL A 52 -15.88 -20.35 3.57
CA VAL A 52 -16.39 -20.88 4.85
C VAL A 52 -17.34 -22.06 4.62
N ALA A 53 -18.17 -22.04 3.58
CA ALA A 53 -19.01 -23.19 3.24
C ALA A 53 -18.15 -24.42 2.88
N ALA A 54 -17.07 -24.20 2.12
CA ALA A 54 -16.10 -25.25 1.80
C ALA A 54 -15.32 -25.71 3.05
N GLY A 55 -14.97 -24.79 3.96
CA GLY A 55 -14.36 -25.10 5.24
C GLY A 55 -15.26 -25.98 6.12
N GLU A 56 -16.57 -25.73 6.15
CA GLU A 56 -17.53 -26.61 6.83
C GLU A 56 -17.59 -28.01 6.21
N PHE A 57 -17.57 -28.10 4.87
CA PHE A 57 -17.49 -29.38 4.16
C PHE A 57 -16.21 -30.14 4.52
N LEU A 58 -15.06 -29.47 4.46
CA LEU A 58 -13.74 -30.00 4.82
C LEU A 58 -13.72 -30.50 6.27
N TYR A 59 -14.21 -29.69 7.21
CA TYR A 59 -14.29 -30.04 8.63
C TYR A 59 -15.10 -31.31 8.85
N LYS A 60 -16.27 -31.42 8.21
CA LYS A 60 -17.14 -32.60 8.32
C LYS A 60 -16.53 -33.85 7.67
N LYS A 61 -15.73 -33.69 6.61
CA LYS A 61 -15.14 -34.84 5.92
C LYS A 61 -13.90 -35.39 6.63
N LEU A 62 -13.01 -34.51 7.10
CA LEU A 62 -11.69 -34.92 7.59
C LEU A 62 -11.51 -34.75 9.11
N PHE A 63 -12.30 -33.92 9.79
CA PHE A 63 -12.02 -33.50 11.17
C PHE A 63 -13.11 -33.88 12.19
N SER A 64 -14.32 -34.29 11.76
CA SER A 64 -15.42 -34.60 12.68
C SER A 64 -15.51 -36.06 13.13
N ARG A 65 -14.66 -36.96 12.61
CA ARG A 65 -14.59 -38.35 13.08
C ARG A 65 -13.74 -38.41 14.35
N ARG A 66 -14.39 -38.32 15.51
CA ARG A 66 -13.73 -38.59 16.80
C ARG A 66 -13.72 -40.09 17.07
N ASP A 67 -12.59 -40.62 17.50
CA ASP A 67 -12.51 -42.01 17.97
C ASP A 67 -13.33 -42.16 19.26
N PRO A 68 -14.25 -43.15 19.35
CA PRO A 68 -15.07 -43.39 20.54
C PRO A 68 -14.26 -43.67 21.83
N GLU A 69 -12.97 -43.98 21.71
CA GLU A 69 -12.08 -44.29 22.84
C GLU A 69 -11.65 -43.05 23.64
N ASP A 70 -11.85 -41.84 23.10
CA ASP A 70 -11.40 -40.58 23.74
C ASP A 70 -12.41 -39.96 24.73
N ASP A 71 -13.64 -40.48 24.80
CA ASP A 71 -14.75 -39.92 25.60
C ASP A 71 -14.65 -40.19 27.13
N GLY A 72 -13.55 -40.77 27.63
CA GLY A 72 -13.43 -41.22 29.02
C GLY A 72 -12.15 -40.88 29.78
N ILE A 73 -11.17 -40.20 29.17
CA ILE A 73 -9.83 -40.02 29.76
C ILE A 73 -9.61 -38.57 30.23
N LEU A 74 -8.94 -38.40 31.38
CA LEU A 74 -8.48 -37.13 31.96
C LEU A 74 -8.07 -36.11 30.88
N LYS A 75 -8.37 -34.82 31.07
CA LYS A 75 -7.98 -33.71 30.17
C LYS A 75 -6.49 -33.76 29.83
N ARG A 76 -6.12 -34.44 28.74
CA ARG A 76 -4.78 -34.47 28.18
C ARG A 76 -4.50 -33.12 27.52
N ARG A 77 -3.27 -32.63 27.63
CA ARG A 77 -2.82 -31.33 27.11
C ARG A 77 -1.56 -31.50 26.29
N GLY A 78 -1.17 -30.45 25.56
CA GLY A 78 0.03 -30.45 24.75
C GLY A 78 -0.02 -31.54 23.68
N ARG A 79 1.06 -32.33 23.55
CA ARG A 79 1.19 -33.38 22.53
C ARG A 79 0.20 -34.54 22.71
N GLN A 80 -0.34 -34.71 23.92
CA GLN A 80 -1.36 -35.73 24.21
C GLN A 80 -2.80 -35.21 24.03
N SER A 81 -2.98 -33.95 23.61
CA SER A 81 -4.29 -33.37 23.32
C SER A 81 -5.03 -34.23 22.28
N PRO A 82 -6.36 -34.42 22.42
CA PRO A 82 -7.16 -35.07 21.39
C PRO A 82 -7.08 -34.35 20.03
N ASN A 83 -6.69 -33.08 20.02
CA ASN A 83 -6.51 -32.28 18.81
C ASN A 83 -5.18 -32.54 18.09
N ALA A 84 -4.20 -33.24 18.68
CA ALA A 84 -2.85 -33.36 18.10
C ALA A 84 -2.86 -33.97 16.69
N ASN A 85 -3.62 -35.05 16.50
CA ASN A 85 -3.77 -35.67 15.17
C ASN A 85 -4.53 -34.75 14.20
N LEU A 86 -5.54 -34.04 14.67
CA LEU A 86 -6.30 -33.10 13.83
C LEU A 86 -5.43 -31.91 13.38
N VAL A 87 -4.54 -31.41 14.24
CA VAL A 87 -3.56 -30.38 13.87
C VAL A 87 -2.63 -30.91 12.78
N LYS A 88 -2.12 -32.14 12.92
CA LYS A 88 -1.29 -32.78 11.87
C LYS A 88 -2.06 -32.97 10.56
N THR A 89 -3.34 -33.36 10.62
CA THR A 89 -4.20 -33.47 9.43
C THR A 89 -4.38 -32.12 8.74
N LEU A 90 -4.52 -31.02 9.50
CA LEU A 90 -4.60 -29.67 8.94
C LEU A 90 -3.29 -29.27 8.25
N VAL A 91 -2.14 -29.57 8.86
CA VAL A 91 -0.81 -29.34 8.28
C VAL A 91 -0.64 -30.13 6.98
N PHE A 92 -1.01 -31.42 6.98
CA PHE A 92 -0.96 -32.26 5.79
C PHE A 92 -1.86 -31.72 4.68
N PHE A 93 -3.10 -31.37 5.00
CA PHE A 93 -4.03 -30.76 4.05
C PHE A 93 -3.46 -29.48 3.42
N PHE A 94 -2.87 -28.60 4.24
CA PHE A 94 -2.26 -27.37 3.74
C PHE A 94 -1.14 -27.66 2.74
N LEU A 95 -0.22 -28.57 3.09
CA LEU A 95 0.93 -28.92 2.25
C LEU A 95 0.56 -29.61 0.94
N GLU A 96 -0.41 -30.53 0.96
CA GLU A 96 -0.84 -31.28 -0.23
C GLU A 96 -1.68 -30.43 -1.18
N SER A 97 -2.31 -29.35 -0.68
CA SER A 97 -3.19 -28.54 -1.52
C SER A 97 -2.46 -27.74 -2.61
N GLU A 98 -1.18 -27.42 -2.43
CA GLU A 98 -0.29 -26.69 -3.38
C GLU A 98 -0.90 -25.43 -4.08
N LEU A 99 -1.99 -24.87 -3.54
CA LEU A 99 -2.69 -23.71 -4.12
C LEU A 99 -2.30 -22.37 -3.49
N HIS A 100 -1.74 -22.39 -2.28
CA HIS A 100 -1.35 -21.20 -1.55
C HIS A 100 -0.06 -21.42 -0.77
N GLU A 101 0.77 -20.39 -0.72
CA GLU A 101 2.02 -20.39 0.04
C GLU A 101 1.82 -20.06 1.53
N HIS A 102 0.70 -19.43 1.89
CA HIS A 102 0.40 -19.00 3.27
C HIS A 102 -0.93 -19.55 3.79
N ALA A 103 -1.04 -19.78 5.09
CA ALA A 103 -2.21 -20.46 5.69
C ALA A 103 -3.39 -19.53 6.01
N ALA A 104 -3.24 -18.21 5.81
CA ALA A 104 -4.22 -17.21 6.24
C ALA A 104 -5.67 -17.47 5.78
N TYR A 105 -5.84 -17.86 4.52
CA TYR A 105 -7.14 -18.12 3.92
C TYR A 105 -7.73 -19.46 4.37
N LEU A 106 -6.90 -20.48 4.54
CA LEU A 106 -7.32 -21.77 5.09
C LEU A 106 -7.83 -21.61 6.53
N VAL A 107 -7.06 -20.91 7.37
CA VAL A 107 -7.44 -20.66 8.77
C VAL A 107 -8.76 -19.89 8.86
N ASP A 108 -8.95 -18.84 8.06
CA ASP A 108 -10.21 -18.07 8.07
C ASP A 108 -11.41 -18.90 7.60
N SER A 109 -11.24 -19.76 6.60
CA SER A 109 -12.31 -20.66 6.12
C SER A 109 -12.79 -21.62 7.20
N MET A 110 -11.88 -22.05 8.07
CA MET A 110 -12.15 -22.99 9.16
C MET A 110 -12.49 -22.28 10.48
N TRP A 111 -12.36 -20.95 10.55
CA TRP A 111 -12.49 -20.19 11.79
C TRP A 111 -13.85 -20.37 12.47
N ASP A 112 -14.92 -20.39 11.68
CA ASP A 112 -16.29 -20.45 12.17
C ASP A 112 -16.69 -21.87 12.63
N CYS A 113 -16.09 -22.93 12.06
CA CYS A 113 -16.44 -24.33 12.33
C CYS A 113 -15.44 -25.09 13.23
N ALA A 114 -14.17 -24.69 13.26
CA ALA A 114 -13.08 -25.39 13.93
C ALA A 114 -12.34 -24.52 14.96
N THR A 115 -12.98 -23.49 15.51
CA THR A 115 -12.31 -22.53 16.42
C THR A 115 -11.62 -23.19 17.62
N ASP A 116 -12.15 -24.30 18.16
CA ASP A 116 -11.57 -24.98 19.32
C ASP A 116 -10.24 -25.67 18.97
N LEU A 117 -10.15 -26.23 17.74
CA LEU A 117 -8.93 -26.82 17.19
C LEU A 117 -7.89 -25.73 16.89
N LEU A 118 -8.33 -24.67 16.22
CA LEU A 118 -7.46 -23.57 15.76
C LEU A 118 -6.87 -22.75 16.92
N LYS A 119 -7.51 -22.73 18.09
CA LYS A 119 -7.05 -22.03 19.30
C LYS A 119 -6.36 -22.95 20.33
N ASP A 120 -6.08 -24.20 19.97
CA ASP A 120 -5.29 -25.12 20.79
C ASP A 120 -3.78 -24.89 20.61
N TRP A 121 -3.34 -23.67 20.93
CA TRP A 121 -1.93 -23.26 20.81
C TRP A 121 -0.99 -24.04 21.73
N GLU A 122 -1.49 -24.54 22.86
CA GLU A 122 -0.71 -25.42 23.74
C GLU A 122 -0.35 -26.71 23.02
N CYS A 123 -1.30 -27.31 22.29
CA CYS A 123 -1.04 -28.47 21.44
C CYS A 123 -0.05 -28.17 20.31
N MET A 124 -0.27 -27.09 19.55
CA MET A 124 0.63 -26.70 18.45
C MET A 124 2.06 -26.45 18.95
N ASN A 125 2.19 -25.75 20.08
CA ASN A 125 3.49 -25.47 20.71
C ASN A 125 4.20 -26.75 21.16
N SER A 126 3.49 -27.66 21.84
CA SER A 126 4.07 -28.95 22.26
C SER A 126 4.48 -29.82 21.06
N LEU A 127 3.73 -29.82 19.96
CA LEU A 127 4.10 -30.54 18.74
C LEU A 127 5.44 -30.05 18.16
N LEU A 128 5.75 -28.76 18.31
CA LEU A 128 6.98 -28.12 17.84
C LEU A 128 8.17 -28.26 18.81
N LEU A 129 7.95 -28.36 20.12
CA LEU A 129 9.02 -28.35 21.12
C LEU A 129 9.31 -29.71 21.77
N GLU A 130 8.27 -30.51 22.02
CA GLU A 130 8.41 -31.78 22.74
C GLU A 130 8.78 -32.92 21.80
N GLU A 131 9.56 -33.88 22.31
CA GLU A 131 9.90 -35.11 21.58
C GLU A 131 8.63 -35.93 21.24
N PRO A 132 8.62 -36.66 20.10
CA PRO A 132 7.52 -37.54 19.73
C PRO A 132 7.24 -38.61 20.80
N LEU A 133 5.97 -38.97 20.95
CA LEU A 133 5.58 -40.10 21.80
C LEU A 133 6.08 -41.42 21.19
N ASN A 134 6.18 -42.47 22.00
CA ASN A 134 6.60 -43.79 21.51
C ASN A 134 5.68 -44.29 20.39
N GLY A 135 6.25 -44.50 19.20
CA GLY A 135 5.51 -44.94 18.00
C GLY A 135 4.89 -43.80 17.18
N GLU A 136 5.07 -42.54 17.60
CA GLU A 136 4.66 -41.35 16.84
C GLU A 136 5.78 -40.92 15.89
N GLU A 137 5.46 -40.71 14.62
CA GLU A 137 6.44 -40.15 13.67
C GLU A 137 6.70 -38.66 13.98
N PRO A 138 7.99 -38.23 13.98
CA PRO A 138 8.34 -36.83 14.13
C PRO A 138 7.80 -36.01 12.96
N LEU A 139 7.55 -34.72 13.20
CA LEU A 139 7.23 -33.80 12.12
C LEU A 139 8.45 -33.63 11.22
N THR A 140 8.23 -33.62 9.92
CA THR A 140 9.24 -33.22 8.94
C THR A 140 9.47 -31.71 9.00
N ASP A 141 10.61 -31.24 8.51
CA ASP A 141 10.95 -29.82 8.49
C ASP A 141 9.89 -28.96 7.78
N ARG A 142 9.37 -29.45 6.64
CA ARG A 142 8.28 -28.79 5.89
C ARG A 142 6.97 -28.75 6.69
N GLN A 143 6.67 -29.79 7.48
CA GLN A 143 5.51 -29.81 8.38
C GLN A 143 5.69 -28.86 9.57
N GLU A 144 6.91 -28.71 10.10
CA GLU A 144 7.20 -27.72 11.14
C GLU A 144 7.02 -26.29 10.62
N SER A 145 7.51 -25.95 9.42
CA SER A 145 7.26 -24.65 8.77
C SER A 145 5.76 -24.37 8.62
N ALA A 146 5.03 -25.33 8.04
CA ALA A 146 3.58 -25.21 7.85
C ALA A 146 2.81 -25.07 9.18
N LEU A 147 3.21 -25.80 10.23
CA LEU A 147 2.59 -25.67 11.55
C LEU A 147 2.86 -24.30 12.17
N ILE A 148 4.07 -23.74 12.01
CA ILE A 148 4.40 -22.39 12.48
C ILE A 148 3.56 -21.34 11.73
N GLU A 149 3.41 -21.46 10.42
CA GLU A 149 2.59 -20.57 9.58
C GLU A 149 1.09 -20.64 9.96
N ILE A 150 0.54 -21.85 10.12
CA ILE A 150 -0.84 -22.05 10.60
C ILE A 150 -1.01 -21.45 12.00
N MET A 151 -0.08 -21.73 12.92
CA MET A 151 -0.11 -21.21 14.28
C MET A 151 -0.10 -19.68 14.29
N LEU A 152 0.80 -19.04 13.54
CA LEU A 152 0.85 -17.59 13.39
C LEU A 152 -0.48 -17.03 12.85
N CYS A 153 -1.05 -17.65 11.81
CA CYS A 153 -2.32 -17.23 11.24
C CYS A 153 -3.48 -17.31 12.25
N THR A 154 -3.54 -18.36 13.07
CA THR A 154 -4.56 -18.49 14.12
C THR A 154 -4.39 -17.45 15.23
N ILE A 155 -3.15 -17.14 15.61
CA ILE A 155 -2.83 -16.12 16.62
C ILE A 155 -3.23 -14.74 16.11
N ARG A 156 -2.86 -14.38 14.88
CA ARG A 156 -3.23 -13.11 14.24
C ARG A 156 -4.75 -12.95 14.20
N GLN A 157 -5.48 -13.94 13.69
CA GLN A 157 -6.94 -13.84 13.56
C GLN A 157 -7.66 -13.80 14.92
N ALA A 158 -7.13 -14.46 15.96
CA ALA A 158 -7.64 -14.32 17.33
C ALA A 158 -7.38 -12.93 17.91
N ALA A 159 -6.17 -12.40 17.74
CA ALA A 159 -5.76 -11.12 18.30
C ALA A 159 -6.42 -9.92 17.61
N GLU A 160 -6.58 -9.96 16.29
CA GLU A 160 -7.14 -8.86 15.48
C GLU A 160 -8.68 -8.92 15.36
N CYS A 161 -9.27 -10.12 15.49
CA CYS A 161 -10.72 -10.34 15.37
C CYS A 161 -11.33 -9.87 14.04
N HIS A 162 -10.57 -9.91 12.94
CA HIS A 162 -11.09 -9.74 11.59
C HIS A 162 -10.49 -10.75 10.61
N PRO A 163 -11.19 -11.11 9.52
CA PRO A 163 -10.64 -11.95 8.47
C PRO A 163 -9.40 -11.32 7.81
N PRO A 164 -8.58 -12.11 7.09
CA PRO A 164 -7.46 -11.60 6.32
C PRO A 164 -7.91 -10.67 5.17
N VAL A 165 -6.95 -9.93 4.61
CA VAL A 165 -7.17 -9.03 3.47
C VAL A 165 -7.90 -9.77 2.34
N GLY A 166 -8.92 -9.13 1.76
CA GLY A 166 -9.78 -9.72 0.72
C GLY A 166 -11.02 -10.44 1.25
N ARG A 167 -11.07 -10.81 2.54
CA ARG A 167 -12.21 -11.53 3.14
C ARG A 167 -13.00 -10.75 4.19
N GLY A 168 -12.48 -9.60 4.62
CA GLY A 168 -13.15 -8.72 5.58
C GLY A 168 -14.30 -7.91 4.97
N THR A 169 -15.35 -7.66 5.74
CA THR A 169 -16.48 -6.78 5.38
C THR A 169 -16.30 -5.39 5.99
N GLY A 170 -15.43 -4.56 5.40
CA GLY A 170 -15.21 -3.17 5.85
C GLY A 170 -14.89 -3.02 7.36
N LYS A 171 -15.05 -1.81 7.91
CA LYS A 171 -14.84 -1.56 9.35
C LYS A 171 -15.99 -2.13 10.19
N ARG A 172 -15.96 -3.43 10.46
CA ARG A 172 -16.94 -4.11 11.35
C ARG A 172 -16.66 -3.74 12.80
N VAL A 173 -17.72 -3.41 13.55
CA VAL A 173 -17.64 -3.15 14.99
C VAL A 173 -17.79 -4.46 15.76
N LEU A 174 -16.86 -4.76 16.66
CA LEU A 174 -16.91 -5.95 17.52
C LEU A 174 -17.98 -5.80 18.60
N THR A 175 -18.75 -6.87 18.82
CA THR A 175 -19.69 -6.99 19.93
C THR A 175 -18.96 -7.07 21.27
N ALA A 176 -19.64 -6.79 22.38
CA ALA A 176 -19.05 -6.91 23.72
C ALA A 176 -18.54 -8.33 24.03
N LYS A 177 -19.24 -9.36 23.53
CA LYS A 177 -18.81 -10.76 23.66
C LYS A 177 -17.52 -11.02 22.88
N GLU A 178 -17.44 -10.57 21.63
CA GLU A 178 -16.24 -10.72 20.80
C GLU A 178 -15.04 -9.98 21.39
N LYS A 179 -15.22 -8.75 21.90
CA LYS A 179 -14.15 -8.00 22.59
C LYS A 179 -13.64 -8.73 23.82
N LYS A 180 -14.53 -9.35 24.60
CA LYS A 180 -14.13 -10.16 25.76
C LYS A 180 -13.31 -11.37 25.32
N THR A 181 -13.80 -12.12 24.33
CA THR A 181 -13.08 -13.27 23.77
C THR A 181 -11.72 -12.88 23.20
N GLN A 182 -11.63 -11.75 22.49
CA GLN A 182 -10.37 -11.19 21.98
C GLN A 182 -9.36 -10.95 23.10
N LEU A 183 -9.79 -10.34 24.20
CA LEU A 183 -8.92 -10.07 25.34
C LEU A 183 -8.48 -11.37 26.01
N ASP A 184 -9.40 -12.29 26.29
CA ASP A 184 -9.12 -13.59 26.90
C ASP A 184 -8.12 -14.40 26.03
N ASP A 185 -8.29 -14.37 24.71
CA ASP A 185 -7.38 -15.00 23.75
C ASP A 185 -6.00 -14.35 23.77
N ARG A 186 -5.91 -13.02 23.73
CA ARG A 186 -4.62 -12.29 23.79
C ARG A 186 -3.86 -12.57 25.09
N THR A 187 -4.55 -12.62 26.22
CA THR A 187 -3.95 -13.02 27.50
C THR A 187 -3.38 -14.43 27.42
N LYS A 188 -4.18 -15.41 26.95
CA LYS A 188 -3.74 -16.80 26.81
C LYS A 188 -2.55 -16.96 25.86
N ILE A 189 -2.57 -16.27 24.72
CA ILE A 189 -1.46 -16.24 23.74
C ILE A 189 -0.20 -15.70 24.43
N THR A 190 -0.31 -14.56 25.12
CA THR A 190 0.84 -13.89 25.73
C THR A 190 1.45 -14.75 26.83
N GLU A 191 0.65 -15.29 27.75
CA GLU A 191 1.15 -16.13 28.84
C GLU A 191 1.88 -17.38 28.32
N LEU A 192 1.34 -18.02 27.29
CA LEU A 192 1.95 -19.22 26.68
C LEU A 192 3.24 -18.87 25.93
N PHE A 193 3.18 -17.94 24.98
CA PHE A 193 4.29 -17.67 24.07
C PHE A 193 5.34 -16.75 24.65
N ALA A 194 5.07 -15.98 25.71
CA ALA A 194 6.13 -15.32 26.46
C ALA A 194 7.16 -16.35 26.97
N VAL A 195 6.69 -17.53 27.39
CA VAL A 195 7.55 -18.63 27.88
C VAL A 195 8.12 -19.47 26.74
N ALA A 196 7.31 -19.78 25.73
CA ALA A 196 7.67 -20.73 24.68
C ALA A 196 8.45 -20.11 23.50
N LEU A 197 8.19 -18.86 23.14
CA LEU A 197 8.82 -18.21 21.98
C LEU A 197 10.35 -18.19 22.03
N PRO A 198 11.01 -17.90 23.18
CA PRO A 198 12.47 -18.01 23.25
C PRO A 198 13.00 -19.42 22.95
N GLN A 199 12.24 -20.46 23.29
CA GLN A 199 12.62 -21.86 23.04
C GLN A 199 12.42 -22.22 21.56
N LEU A 200 11.31 -21.78 20.96
CA LEU A 200 11.04 -21.94 19.54
C LEU A 200 12.11 -21.24 18.70
N LEU A 201 12.45 -19.98 19.02
CA LEU A 201 13.51 -19.26 18.34
C LEU A 201 14.86 -19.94 18.51
N ALA A 202 15.18 -20.47 19.69
CA ALA A 202 16.42 -21.23 19.87
C ALA A 202 16.48 -22.48 18.97
N LYS A 203 15.39 -23.26 18.92
CA LYS A 203 15.28 -24.49 18.10
C LYS A 203 15.42 -24.19 16.61
N TYR A 204 14.74 -23.15 16.12
CA TYR A 204 14.64 -22.84 14.69
C TYR A 204 15.55 -21.68 14.24
N SER A 205 16.49 -21.24 15.09
CA SER A 205 17.28 -20.01 14.89
C SER A 205 18.05 -19.90 13.57
N VAL A 206 18.28 -20.99 12.85
CA VAL A 206 19.00 -21.01 11.56
C VAL A 206 18.09 -20.95 10.35
N ASP A 207 16.78 -21.15 10.53
CA ASP A 207 15.79 -21.18 9.46
C ASP A 207 15.12 -19.80 9.30
N ALA A 208 15.35 -19.16 8.16
CA ALA A 208 14.89 -17.79 7.92
C ALA A 208 13.36 -17.68 7.88
N GLU A 209 12.66 -18.61 7.25
CA GLU A 209 11.20 -18.60 7.10
C GLU A 209 10.54 -18.80 8.47
N LYS A 210 10.95 -19.84 9.21
CA LYS A 210 10.41 -20.15 10.53
C LYS A 210 10.67 -19.01 11.51
N VAL A 211 11.86 -18.42 11.51
CA VAL A 211 12.22 -17.29 12.39
C VAL A 211 11.40 -16.05 12.06
N THR A 212 11.25 -15.71 10.78
CA THR A 212 10.45 -14.56 10.33
C THR A 212 9.02 -14.66 10.85
N ASN A 213 8.41 -15.85 10.74
CA ASN A 213 7.06 -16.10 11.25
C ASN A 213 6.97 -16.05 12.79
N LEU A 214 7.90 -16.69 13.50
CA LEU A 214 7.92 -16.70 14.97
C LEU A 214 8.10 -15.29 15.56
N LEU A 215 8.92 -14.45 14.92
CA LEU A 215 9.16 -13.07 15.35
C LEU A 215 7.93 -12.16 15.16
N GLN A 216 6.90 -12.57 14.45
CA GLN A 216 5.66 -11.78 14.38
C GLN A 216 4.82 -11.89 15.66
N LEU A 217 4.96 -12.96 16.45
CA LEU A 217 4.09 -13.23 17.61
C LEU A 217 4.03 -12.09 18.65
N PRO A 218 5.15 -11.45 19.04
CA PRO A 218 5.13 -10.40 20.06
C PRO A 218 4.26 -9.18 19.71
N GLN A 219 3.98 -8.95 18.43
CA GLN A 219 3.11 -7.85 17.97
C GLN A 219 1.65 -8.04 18.43
N TYR A 220 1.26 -9.27 18.77
CA TYR A 220 -0.09 -9.62 19.22
C TYR A 220 -0.21 -9.71 20.75
N PHE A 221 0.91 -9.60 21.49
CA PHE A 221 0.93 -9.75 22.93
C PHE A 221 0.26 -8.58 23.66
N ASP A 222 -0.22 -8.86 24.87
CA ASP A 222 -0.51 -7.85 25.87
C ASP A 222 0.74 -7.65 26.75
N LEU A 223 1.51 -6.60 26.46
CA LEU A 223 2.83 -6.38 27.06
C LEU A 223 2.78 -6.12 28.56
N GLU A 224 1.62 -5.76 29.13
CA GLU A 224 1.46 -5.60 30.58
C GLU A 224 1.69 -6.92 31.32
N ILE A 225 1.35 -8.05 30.69
CA ILE A 225 1.48 -9.41 31.26
C ILE A 225 2.94 -9.76 31.57
N TYR A 226 3.92 -9.18 30.86
CA TYR A 226 5.33 -9.40 31.19
C TYR A 226 5.67 -8.98 32.62
N THR A 227 5.02 -7.92 33.12
CA THR A 227 5.25 -7.40 34.47
C THR A 227 4.27 -8.02 35.47
N THR A 228 2.97 -8.04 35.15
CA THR A 228 1.96 -8.57 36.09
C THR A 228 2.07 -10.08 36.29
N GLY A 229 2.48 -10.82 35.25
CA GLY A 229 2.74 -12.25 35.27
C GLY A 229 4.14 -12.65 35.74
N ARG A 230 5.02 -11.69 36.09
CA ARG A 230 6.42 -11.93 36.49
C ARG A 230 7.22 -12.73 35.46
N LEU A 231 7.08 -12.35 34.18
CA LEU A 231 7.69 -13.04 33.04
C LEU A 231 8.95 -12.32 32.54
N GLU A 232 9.56 -11.43 33.33
CA GLU A 232 10.71 -10.63 32.93
C GLU A 232 11.93 -11.49 32.56
N LYS A 233 12.11 -12.63 33.22
CA LYS A 233 13.18 -13.59 32.87
C LYS A 233 13.02 -14.15 31.45
N HIS A 234 11.78 -14.28 30.99
CA HIS A 234 11.47 -14.80 29.65
C HIS A 234 11.59 -13.70 28.60
N LEU A 235 11.26 -12.46 28.96
CA LEU A 235 11.59 -11.30 28.14
C LEU A 235 13.11 -11.19 27.91
N ASP A 236 13.93 -11.34 28.96
CA ASP A 236 15.39 -11.35 28.81
C ASP A 236 15.91 -12.50 27.96
N ALA A 237 15.22 -13.66 27.99
CA ALA A 237 15.55 -14.78 27.10
C ALA A 237 15.18 -14.47 25.64
N LEU A 238 14.02 -13.86 25.41
CA LEU A 238 13.57 -13.43 24.08
C LEU A 238 14.55 -12.42 23.47
N LEU A 239 14.90 -11.36 24.20
CA LEU A 239 15.82 -10.32 23.71
C LEU A 239 17.20 -10.89 23.34
N ARG A 240 17.70 -11.85 24.12
CA ARG A 240 18.94 -12.58 23.78
C ARG A 240 18.80 -13.40 22.51
N GLN A 241 17.69 -14.13 22.34
CA GLN A 241 17.46 -14.90 21.10
C GLN A 241 17.34 -14.01 19.87
N ILE A 242 16.62 -12.88 19.96
CA ILE A 242 16.52 -11.92 18.85
C ILE A 242 17.90 -11.37 18.49
N ARG A 243 18.71 -11.01 19.50
CA ARG A 243 20.09 -10.58 19.27
C ARG A 243 20.92 -11.66 18.56
N ASP A 244 20.89 -12.91 19.04
CA ASP A 244 21.60 -14.02 18.42
C ASP A 244 21.18 -14.25 16.97
N ILE A 245 19.90 -14.04 16.64
CA ILE A 245 19.36 -14.13 15.28
C ILE A 245 19.93 -13.00 14.39
N VAL A 246 19.90 -11.76 14.86
CA VAL A 246 20.47 -10.60 14.13
C VAL A 246 21.95 -10.80 13.82
N GLU A 247 22.71 -11.44 14.71
CA GLU A 247 24.12 -11.72 14.49
C GLU A 247 24.39 -12.85 13.47
N LYS A 248 23.41 -13.74 13.23
CA LYS A 248 23.56 -14.93 12.38
C LYS A 248 22.93 -14.80 11.00
N HIS A 249 21.94 -13.91 10.83
CA HIS A 249 21.18 -13.76 9.60
C HIS A 249 21.52 -12.51 8.83
N THR A 250 21.46 -12.61 7.50
CA THR A 250 21.53 -11.48 6.56
C THR A 250 20.28 -11.37 5.69
N ASP A 251 19.30 -12.23 5.93
CA ASP A 251 18.02 -12.23 5.22
C ASP A 251 17.20 -10.97 5.58
N ILE A 252 16.58 -10.37 4.57
CA ILE A 252 15.91 -9.07 4.71
C ILE A 252 14.68 -9.20 5.61
N ASP A 253 13.88 -10.25 5.41
CA ASP A 253 12.64 -10.46 6.14
C ASP A 253 12.91 -10.81 7.61
N VAL A 254 13.96 -11.60 7.88
CA VAL A 254 14.41 -11.89 9.24
C VAL A 254 14.83 -10.61 9.97
N LEU A 255 15.65 -9.76 9.34
CA LEU A 255 16.13 -8.52 9.96
C LEU A 255 15.00 -7.50 10.16
N GLU A 256 14.05 -7.41 9.21
CA GLU A 256 12.84 -6.61 9.34
C GLU A 256 11.97 -7.11 10.50
N ALA A 257 11.75 -8.42 10.61
CA ALA A 257 10.99 -9.02 11.69
C ALA A 257 11.64 -8.76 13.06
N CYS A 258 12.96 -8.87 13.17
CA CYS A 258 13.71 -8.50 14.38
C CYS A 258 13.49 -7.02 14.75
N SER A 259 13.62 -6.11 13.77
CA SER A 259 13.43 -4.67 13.96
C SER A 259 12.00 -4.33 14.40
N LYS A 260 10.98 -4.88 13.71
CA LYS A 260 9.57 -4.70 14.08
C LYS A 260 9.25 -5.26 15.47
N THR A 261 9.87 -6.38 15.84
CA THR A 261 9.71 -6.97 17.18
C THR A 261 10.28 -6.05 18.26
N TYR A 262 11.50 -5.55 18.08
CA TYR A 262 12.08 -4.56 18.99
C TYR A 262 11.22 -3.29 19.07
N HIS A 263 10.69 -2.81 17.94
CA HIS A 263 9.79 -1.67 17.92
C HIS A 263 8.53 -1.91 18.74
N ALA A 264 7.86 -3.05 18.55
CA ALA A 264 6.65 -3.41 19.30
C ALA A 264 6.91 -3.53 20.80
N LEU A 265 8.06 -4.13 21.19
CA LEU A 265 8.46 -4.28 22.60
C LEU A 265 8.93 -2.96 23.24
N CYS A 266 9.47 -2.01 22.46
CA CYS A 266 9.87 -0.67 22.90
C CYS A 266 8.71 0.34 22.90
N ASN A 267 7.54 -0.04 23.40
CA ASN A 267 6.44 0.89 23.61
C ASN A 267 6.57 1.58 24.99
N GLU A 268 6.71 2.91 24.99
CA GLU A 268 6.88 3.76 26.18
C GLU A 268 5.69 3.71 27.16
N GLU A 269 4.53 3.23 26.71
CA GLU A 269 3.34 3.05 27.55
C GLU A 269 3.49 1.90 28.56
N PHE A 270 4.43 0.97 28.34
CA PHE A 270 4.61 -0.21 29.18
C PHE A 270 5.89 -0.15 30.02
N THR A 271 5.83 -0.72 31.23
CA THR A 271 6.94 -0.78 32.20
C THR A 271 8.16 -1.54 31.71
N ILE A 272 8.02 -2.37 30.67
CA ILE A 272 9.12 -3.12 30.07
C ILE A 272 10.04 -2.25 29.19
N PHE A 273 9.61 -1.04 28.81
CA PHE A 273 10.32 -0.16 27.88
C PHE A 273 11.82 -0.03 28.19
N ASN A 274 12.18 0.42 29.39
CA ASN A 274 13.58 0.67 29.77
C ASN A 274 14.46 -0.59 29.63
N ARG A 275 13.90 -1.77 29.92
CA ARG A 275 14.63 -3.04 29.83
C ARG A 275 14.91 -3.39 28.37
N VAL A 276 13.91 -3.26 27.50
CA VAL A 276 14.04 -3.54 26.06
C VAL A 276 14.95 -2.49 25.40
N ASP A 277 14.82 -1.22 25.76
CA ASP A 277 15.61 -0.13 25.20
C ASP A 277 17.11 -0.28 25.50
N ILE A 278 17.47 -0.74 26.70
CA ILE A 278 18.87 -1.06 27.03
C ILE A 278 19.40 -2.17 26.11
N ALA A 279 18.65 -3.26 25.93
CA ALA A 279 19.06 -4.36 25.05
C ALA A 279 19.18 -3.93 23.58
N ARG A 280 18.22 -3.12 23.10
CA ARG A 280 18.23 -2.52 21.77
C ARG A 280 19.46 -1.62 21.58
N SER A 281 19.71 -0.71 22.52
CA SER A 281 20.83 0.24 22.43
C SER A 281 22.17 -0.49 22.40
N GLN A 282 22.36 -1.50 23.26
CA GLN A 282 23.56 -2.34 23.25
C GLN A 282 23.77 -3.06 21.91
N LEU A 283 22.72 -3.64 21.33
CA LEU A 283 22.81 -4.28 20.02
C LEU A 283 23.23 -3.28 18.93
N ILE A 284 22.62 -2.10 18.91
CA ILE A 284 22.92 -1.07 17.89
C ILE A 284 24.33 -0.50 18.08
N ASP A 285 24.78 -0.27 19.31
CA ASP A 285 26.14 0.20 19.60
C ASP A 285 27.18 -0.80 19.07
N GLU A 286 26.98 -2.10 19.33
CA GLU A 286 27.89 -3.15 18.86
C GLU A 286 27.89 -3.27 17.32
N LEU A 287 26.72 -3.17 16.68
CA LEU A 287 26.59 -3.19 15.22
C LEU A 287 27.21 -1.95 14.58
N ALA A 288 27.02 -0.76 15.17
CA ALA A 288 27.60 0.48 14.70
C ALA A 288 29.13 0.45 14.80
N ASP A 289 29.68 -0.03 15.92
CA ASP A 289 31.13 -0.20 16.09
C ASP A 289 31.71 -1.24 15.12
N LYS A 290 30.99 -2.34 14.87
CA LYS A 290 31.39 -3.33 13.86
C LYS A 290 31.35 -2.74 12.45
N PHE A 291 30.28 -2.02 12.10
CA PHE A 291 30.12 -1.37 10.80
C PHE A 291 31.20 -0.30 10.56
N ASN A 292 31.48 0.54 11.56
CA ASN A 292 32.54 1.55 11.48
C ASN A 292 33.92 0.92 11.28
N ARG A 293 34.25 -0.16 11.99
CA ARG A 293 35.51 -0.89 11.76
C ARG A 293 35.60 -1.47 10.35
N LEU A 294 34.54 -2.10 9.86
CA LEU A 294 34.48 -2.62 8.49
C LEU A 294 34.61 -1.51 7.44
N LEU A 295 33.99 -0.35 7.69
CA LEU A 295 34.13 0.82 6.82
C LEU A 295 35.51 1.46 6.90
N GLU A 296 36.17 1.53 8.06
CA GLU A 296 37.55 2.03 8.15
C GLU A 296 38.53 1.14 7.39
N ASP A 297 38.31 -0.17 7.43
CA ASP A 297 39.07 -1.15 6.67
C ASP A 297 38.78 -1.07 5.15
N PHE A 298 37.52 -0.80 4.76
CA PHE A 298 37.07 -0.73 3.36
C PHE A 298 37.30 0.66 2.69
N LEU A 299 37.13 1.72 3.47
CA LEU A 299 37.27 3.13 3.11
C LEU A 299 38.24 3.76 4.10
N LYS A 300 39.54 3.75 3.76
CA LYS A 300 40.48 4.64 4.46
C LYS A 300 39.98 6.07 4.29
N THR A 301 39.46 6.63 5.39
CA THR A 301 39.21 8.03 5.76
C THR A 301 37.74 8.50 5.89
N TYR A 302 37.47 9.09 7.06
CA TYR A 302 36.42 10.06 7.45
C TYR A 302 35.04 9.55 7.88
N MET A 303 34.85 9.40 9.20
CA MET A 303 33.64 9.89 9.89
C MET A 303 33.99 10.38 11.31
N LYS A 304 33.50 11.57 11.70
CA LYS A 304 33.52 12.10 13.08
C LYS A 304 32.12 12.61 13.44
N SER A 305 31.78 12.51 14.72
CA SER A 305 30.47 12.86 15.30
C SER A 305 30.29 14.37 15.53
N PHE A 306 29.02 14.81 15.65
CA PHE A 306 28.63 16.22 15.69
C PHE A 306 27.41 16.49 16.61
N SER A 307 27.28 17.73 17.12
CA SER A 307 26.31 18.18 18.14
C SER A 307 25.39 19.36 17.70
N SER A 308 24.50 19.80 18.60
CA SER A 308 23.19 20.38 18.28
C SER A 308 23.00 21.90 18.39
N LYS A 309 22.90 22.50 17.19
CA LYS A 309 22.17 23.71 16.73
C LYS A 309 22.55 24.00 15.27
N GLU A 310 23.73 23.51 14.86
CA GLU A 310 24.17 23.28 13.48
C GLU A 310 23.40 22.15 12.77
N ASP A 311 22.55 21.41 13.50
CA ASP A 311 21.90 20.20 13.01
C ASP A 311 20.98 20.45 11.81
N LEU A 312 20.25 21.57 11.77
CA LEU A 312 19.34 21.86 10.66
C LEU A 312 20.11 22.16 9.37
N LEU A 313 21.19 22.94 9.47
CA LEU A 313 22.07 23.24 8.33
C LEU A 313 22.86 21.98 7.90
N ARG A 314 23.27 21.15 8.87
CA ARG A 314 23.92 19.86 8.61
C ARG A 314 22.97 18.91 7.89
N LEU A 315 21.74 18.77 8.39
CA LEU A 315 20.70 17.96 7.78
C LEU A 315 20.40 18.45 6.36
N LYS A 316 20.23 19.76 6.16
CA LYS A 316 20.06 20.36 4.84
C LYS A 316 21.20 19.98 3.89
N LYS A 317 22.44 20.09 4.36
CA LYS A 317 23.62 19.74 3.55
C LYS A 317 23.65 18.25 3.21
N GLN A 318 23.44 17.38 4.19
CA GLN A 318 23.41 15.93 4.00
C GLN A 318 22.30 15.52 3.02
N MET A 319 21.08 16.04 3.21
CA MET A 319 19.96 15.79 2.31
C MET A 319 20.25 16.23 0.87
N ARG A 320 20.85 17.41 0.67
CA ARG A 320 21.19 17.89 -0.69
C ARG A 320 22.23 17.01 -1.37
N VAL A 321 23.29 16.62 -0.65
CA VAL A 321 24.32 15.71 -1.18
C VAL A 321 23.71 14.35 -1.47
N PHE A 322 22.84 13.85 -0.59
CA PHE A 322 22.15 12.58 -0.79
C PHE A 322 21.24 12.59 -2.03
N CYS A 323 20.50 13.67 -2.28
CA CYS A 323 19.71 13.83 -3.51
C CYS A 323 20.58 13.74 -4.77
N GLN A 324 21.76 14.38 -4.77
CA GLN A 324 22.70 14.31 -5.89
C GLN A 324 23.26 12.91 -6.11
N ILE A 325 23.55 12.18 -5.02
CA ILE A 325 23.98 10.78 -5.08
C ILE A 325 22.87 9.91 -5.68
N CYS A 326 21.64 10.03 -5.19
CA CYS A 326 20.48 9.30 -5.73
C CYS A 326 20.23 9.64 -7.20
N GLN A 327 20.31 10.92 -7.58
CA GLN A 327 20.19 11.35 -8.97
C GLN A 327 21.26 10.69 -9.86
N HIS A 328 22.51 10.62 -9.42
CA HIS A 328 23.56 9.89 -10.17
C HIS A 328 23.24 8.39 -10.33
N TYR A 329 22.64 7.76 -9.30
CA TYR A 329 22.25 6.35 -9.36
C TYR A 329 21.01 6.08 -10.23
N LEU A 330 20.23 7.09 -10.63
CA LEU A 330 19.13 6.92 -11.59
C LEU A 330 19.62 6.45 -12.97
N THR A 331 20.86 6.74 -13.33
CA THR A 331 21.46 6.29 -14.60
C THR A 331 22.35 5.06 -14.43
N ASN A 332 22.25 4.35 -13.31
CA ASN A 332 23.03 3.13 -13.09
C ASN A 332 22.59 2.02 -14.06
N VAL A 333 23.52 1.14 -14.47
CA VAL A 333 23.20 0.01 -15.36
C VAL A 333 22.28 -1.02 -14.71
N ASN A 334 22.26 -1.12 -13.38
CA ASN A 334 21.45 -2.07 -12.64
C ASN A 334 20.06 -1.47 -12.35
N THR A 335 19.00 -2.09 -12.90
CA THR A 335 17.61 -1.67 -12.73
C THR A 335 17.18 -1.58 -11.27
N ALA A 336 17.56 -2.53 -10.42
CA ALA A 336 17.21 -2.50 -8.99
C ALA A 336 17.82 -1.28 -8.28
N VAL A 337 19.03 -0.88 -8.66
CA VAL A 337 19.68 0.33 -8.13
C VAL A 337 18.94 1.59 -8.60
N LYS A 338 18.52 1.64 -9.87
CA LYS A 338 17.74 2.76 -10.41
C LYS A 338 16.39 2.90 -9.71
N GLU A 339 15.65 1.80 -9.55
CA GLU A 339 14.35 1.76 -8.87
C GLU A 339 14.46 2.18 -7.40
N GLN A 340 15.51 1.71 -6.70
CA GLN A 340 15.75 2.08 -5.30
C GLN A 340 16.08 3.57 -5.17
N ALA A 341 16.98 4.08 -6.03
CA ALA A 341 17.33 5.50 -6.06
C ALA A 341 16.11 6.36 -6.39
N PHE A 342 15.30 5.96 -7.37
CA PHE A 342 14.06 6.63 -7.77
C PHE A 342 13.04 6.70 -6.64
N THR A 343 12.80 5.58 -5.98
CA THR A 343 11.84 5.48 -4.87
C THR A 343 12.24 6.41 -3.72
N ILE A 344 13.51 6.31 -3.29
CA ILE A 344 14.06 7.18 -2.25
C ILE A 344 13.96 8.66 -2.65
N LEU A 345 14.29 8.99 -3.90
CA LEU A 345 14.30 10.37 -4.35
C LEU A 345 12.88 10.94 -4.37
N CYS A 346 11.87 10.18 -4.83
CA CYS A 346 10.47 10.59 -4.73
C CYS A 346 10.03 10.85 -3.28
N ASP A 347 10.41 9.98 -2.34
CA ASP A 347 10.05 10.14 -0.93
C ASP A 347 10.76 11.35 -0.29
N VAL A 348 12.06 11.52 -0.52
CA VAL A 348 12.83 12.67 -0.02
C VAL A 348 12.27 13.98 -0.59
N LEU A 349 11.97 14.03 -1.90
CA LEU A 349 11.38 15.21 -2.54
C LEU A 349 10.00 15.54 -1.96
N MET A 350 9.18 14.52 -1.64
CA MET A 350 7.89 14.72 -0.99
C MET A 350 8.05 15.24 0.45
N ILE A 351 8.89 14.59 1.27
CA ILE A 351 9.11 14.91 2.68
C ILE A 351 9.66 16.33 2.84
N PHE A 352 10.66 16.70 2.02
CA PHE A 352 11.33 18.00 2.07
C PHE A 352 10.73 19.01 1.09
N SER A 353 9.53 18.77 0.57
CA SER A 353 8.81 19.78 -0.23
C SER A 353 8.33 20.95 0.65
N HIS A 354 7.70 21.93 0.02
CA HIS A 354 6.98 22.99 0.73
C HIS A 354 5.89 22.46 1.67
N GLN A 355 5.47 21.19 1.56
CA GLN A 355 4.51 20.58 2.49
C GLN A 355 5.06 20.38 3.90
N ILE A 356 6.39 20.38 4.09
CA ILE A 356 7.02 20.18 5.41
C ILE A 356 6.60 21.24 6.43
N MET A 357 6.32 22.46 5.96
CA MET A 357 5.93 23.61 6.79
C MET A 357 4.43 23.63 7.15
N THR A 358 3.62 22.74 6.57
CA THR A 358 2.17 22.67 6.85
C THR A 358 1.90 22.44 8.34
N GLY A 359 0.75 22.91 8.85
CA GLY A 359 0.41 22.76 10.27
C GLY A 359 1.22 23.63 11.24
N GLY A 360 1.74 24.77 10.76
CA GLY A 360 2.44 25.76 11.60
C GLY A 360 3.91 25.44 11.88
N ARG A 361 4.57 24.68 11.00
CA ARG A 361 5.98 24.27 11.13
C ARG A 361 6.93 25.16 10.32
N ASP A 362 6.72 26.47 10.36
CA ASP A 362 7.50 27.46 9.59
C ASP A 362 9.01 27.39 9.87
N MET A 363 9.39 26.95 11.07
CA MET A 363 10.78 26.71 11.45
C MET A 363 11.54 25.69 10.56
N LEU A 364 10.82 24.88 9.78
CA LEU A 364 11.38 23.90 8.84
C LEU A 364 11.58 24.44 7.42
N GLU A 365 11.19 25.70 7.14
CA GLU A 365 11.41 26.36 5.84
C GLU A 365 12.84 26.20 5.29
N PRO A 366 13.92 26.30 6.11
CA PRO A 366 15.28 26.13 5.59
C PRO A 366 15.56 24.76 4.98
N LEU A 367 14.80 23.71 5.32
CA LEU A 367 14.95 22.36 4.81
C LEU A 367 14.24 22.14 3.47
N VAL A 368 13.39 23.07 3.03
CA VAL A 368 12.65 22.94 1.78
C VAL A 368 13.61 22.75 0.61
N TYR A 369 13.35 21.72 -0.18
CA TYR A 369 14.08 21.34 -1.37
C TYR A 369 13.10 21.27 -2.55
N THR A 370 13.49 21.89 -3.66
CA THR A 370 12.72 21.91 -4.90
C THR A 370 13.59 21.33 -5.99
N PRO A 371 13.15 20.26 -6.69
CA PRO A 371 13.93 19.65 -7.75
C PRO A 371 14.07 20.62 -8.93
N ASP A 372 15.28 20.72 -9.48
CA ASP A 372 15.52 21.50 -10.69
C ASP A 372 14.94 20.83 -11.94
N SER A 373 14.93 21.53 -13.07
CA SER A 373 14.35 21.02 -14.31
C SER A 373 15.05 19.77 -14.85
N SER A 374 16.36 19.61 -14.57
CA SER A 374 17.12 18.41 -14.95
C SER A 374 16.59 17.20 -14.19
N LEU A 375 16.55 17.29 -12.85
CA LEU A 375 16.07 16.20 -12.02
C LEU A 375 14.60 15.85 -12.32
N GLN A 376 13.74 16.84 -12.54
CA GLN A 376 12.36 16.58 -12.96
C GLN A 376 12.27 15.79 -14.26
N SER A 377 13.12 16.12 -15.24
CA SER A 377 13.16 15.42 -16.53
C SER A 377 13.71 14.00 -16.40
N GLU A 378 14.75 13.81 -15.58
CA GLU A 378 15.34 12.48 -15.32
C GLU A 378 14.36 11.56 -14.59
N LEU A 379 13.60 12.07 -13.61
CA LEU A 379 12.54 11.31 -12.95
C LEU A 379 11.42 10.93 -13.93
N LEU A 380 11.02 11.84 -14.81
CA LEU A 380 10.04 11.54 -15.85
C LEU A 380 10.57 10.49 -16.84
N SER A 381 11.83 10.62 -17.28
CA SER A 381 12.47 9.64 -18.17
C SER A 381 12.44 8.25 -17.54
N PHE A 382 12.79 8.14 -16.24
CA PHE A 382 12.71 6.86 -15.53
C PHE A 382 11.31 6.24 -15.60
N ILE A 383 10.24 7.03 -15.39
CA ILE A 383 8.87 6.53 -15.50
C ILE A 383 8.56 6.04 -16.91
N LEU A 384 8.95 6.78 -17.94
CA LEU A 384 8.72 6.39 -19.33
C LEU A 384 9.45 5.08 -19.68
N ASP A 385 10.69 4.93 -19.22
CA ASP A 385 11.54 3.77 -19.54
C ASP A 385 11.22 2.50 -18.73
N HIS A 386 10.74 2.65 -17.49
CA HIS A 386 10.62 1.53 -16.55
C HIS A 386 9.18 1.19 -16.11
N VAL A 387 8.20 2.08 -16.32
CA VAL A 387 6.79 1.81 -16.00
C VAL A 387 6.00 1.46 -17.26
N PHE A 388 6.14 2.27 -18.31
CA PHE A 388 5.34 2.16 -19.54
C PHE A 388 5.99 1.25 -20.59
N ILE A 389 6.31 0.01 -20.21
CA ILE A 389 6.90 -1.02 -21.08
C ILE A 389 5.81 -1.87 -21.77
N ASP A 390 6.07 -2.31 -23.01
CA ASP A 390 5.13 -3.14 -23.76
C ASP A 390 4.99 -4.54 -23.13
N GLN A 391 3.76 -5.06 -23.06
CA GLN A 391 3.41 -6.27 -22.30
C GLN A 391 4.02 -7.56 -22.86
N ASP A 392 4.51 -7.54 -24.10
CA ASP A 392 5.09 -8.71 -24.76
C ASP A 392 6.54 -9.00 -24.34
N ASP A 393 7.26 -8.01 -23.80
CA ASP A 393 8.69 -8.12 -23.42
C ASP A 393 8.90 -8.80 -22.04
N ASP A 394 7.85 -8.93 -21.22
CA ASP A 394 7.88 -9.56 -19.88
C ASP A 394 7.48 -11.06 -19.89
N ASN A 395 7.27 -11.67 -21.08
CA ASN A 395 6.81 -13.06 -21.23
C ASN A 395 7.85 -14.16 -20.88
N ASN A 396 8.92 -13.84 -20.13
CA ASN A 396 9.94 -14.82 -19.76
C ASN A 396 9.60 -15.63 -18.50
N SER A 397 8.53 -15.31 -17.77
CA SER A 397 8.00 -16.16 -16.70
C SER A 397 6.57 -16.62 -17.00
N ASP A 398 6.34 -17.93 -16.96
CA ASP A 398 5.00 -18.53 -17.06
C ASP A 398 4.19 -18.39 -15.74
N ASP A 399 4.75 -17.74 -14.72
CA ASP A 399 4.14 -17.58 -13.40
C ASP A 399 3.34 -16.26 -13.29
N GLU A 400 2.03 -16.39 -13.11
CA GLU A 400 1.09 -15.28 -12.88
C GLU A 400 1.41 -14.49 -11.60
N ALA A 401 1.90 -15.15 -10.54
CA ALA A 401 2.21 -14.48 -9.28
C ALA A 401 3.34 -13.46 -9.47
N SER A 402 4.44 -13.88 -10.09
CA SER A 402 5.57 -13.02 -10.44
C SER A 402 5.17 -11.82 -11.31
N LYS A 403 4.25 -12.01 -12.29
CA LYS A 403 3.74 -10.92 -13.13
C LYS A 403 2.95 -9.89 -12.33
N ILE A 404 2.10 -10.35 -11.41
CA ILE A 404 1.32 -9.51 -10.51
C ILE A 404 2.25 -8.68 -9.61
N GLU A 405 3.30 -9.28 -9.04
CA GLU A 405 4.28 -8.57 -8.22
C GLU A 405 5.04 -7.48 -8.99
N ALA A 406 5.52 -7.81 -10.19
CA ALA A 406 6.20 -6.86 -11.06
C ALA A 406 5.29 -5.68 -11.46
N LEU A 407 4.02 -5.95 -11.75
CA LEU A 407 3.02 -4.92 -12.01
C LEU A 407 2.76 -4.05 -10.76
N HIS A 408 2.62 -4.65 -9.57
CA HIS A 408 2.46 -3.90 -8.32
C HIS A 408 3.66 -2.97 -8.06
N LYS A 409 4.88 -3.43 -8.31
CA LYS A 409 6.09 -2.62 -8.19
C LYS A 409 6.07 -1.42 -9.15
N ARG A 410 5.75 -1.63 -10.43
CA ARG A 410 5.61 -0.54 -11.43
C ARG A 410 4.51 0.45 -11.06
N ARG A 411 3.37 -0.04 -10.56
CA ARG A 411 2.27 0.80 -10.04
C ARG A 411 2.73 1.66 -8.87
N ASN A 412 3.54 1.12 -7.96
CA ASN A 412 4.12 1.88 -6.85
C ASN A 412 5.07 2.99 -7.32
N LEU A 413 5.94 2.70 -8.31
CA LEU A 413 6.83 3.70 -8.92
C LEU A 413 6.03 4.84 -9.57
N LEU A 414 4.98 4.51 -10.35
CA LEU A 414 4.11 5.51 -10.96
C LEU A 414 3.38 6.37 -9.93
N ALA A 415 2.84 5.73 -8.88
CA ALA A 415 2.18 6.44 -7.80
C ALA A 415 3.17 7.36 -7.04
N ALA A 416 4.43 6.93 -6.87
CA ALA A 416 5.48 7.76 -6.26
C ALA A 416 5.69 9.08 -7.02
N PHE A 417 5.79 9.01 -8.35
CA PHE A 417 5.92 10.21 -9.18
C PHE A 417 4.64 11.04 -9.27
N CYS A 418 3.48 10.39 -9.42
CA CYS A 418 2.19 11.07 -9.42
C CYS A 418 1.95 11.87 -8.13
N LYS A 419 2.42 11.38 -6.97
CA LYS A 419 2.41 12.15 -5.71
C LYS A 419 3.15 13.49 -5.86
N LEU A 420 4.32 13.49 -6.50
CA LEU A 420 5.07 14.73 -6.75
C LEU A 420 4.29 15.73 -7.60
N ILE A 421 3.53 15.27 -8.59
CA ILE A 421 2.68 16.11 -9.44
C ILE A 421 1.52 16.69 -8.62
N VAL A 422 0.75 15.86 -7.92
CA VAL A 422 -0.45 16.30 -7.19
C VAL A 422 -0.11 17.16 -5.96
N TYR A 423 1.09 17.03 -5.40
CA TYR A 423 1.55 17.90 -4.32
C TYR A 423 2.46 19.02 -4.83
N THR A 424 2.44 19.31 -6.14
CA THR A 424 3.14 20.44 -6.78
C THR A 424 4.63 20.53 -6.39
N VAL A 425 5.29 19.39 -6.28
CA VAL A 425 6.74 19.26 -6.08
C VAL A 425 7.48 19.30 -7.41
N VAL A 426 6.86 18.73 -8.46
CA VAL A 426 7.29 18.86 -9.85
C VAL A 426 6.24 19.64 -10.65
N GLU A 427 6.64 20.15 -11.80
CA GLU A 427 5.73 20.91 -12.66
C GLU A 427 4.60 20.03 -13.21
N MET A 428 3.37 20.55 -13.18
CA MET A 428 2.20 19.83 -13.67
C MET A 428 2.31 19.46 -15.17
N ASN A 429 3.14 20.17 -15.93
CA ASN A 429 3.38 19.87 -17.34
C ASN A 429 4.00 18.49 -17.56
N THR A 430 4.80 17.98 -16.61
CA THR A 430 5.36 16.62 -16.67
C THR A 430 4.29 15.53 -16.71
N ALA A 431 3.08 15.83 -16.21
CA ALA A 431 1.98 14.89 -16.27
C ALA A 431 1.44 14.69 -17.69
N ALA A 432 1.80 15.54 -18.67
CA ALA A 432 1.34 15.39 -20.04
C ALA A 432 1.78 14.04 -20.64
N ASP A 433 3.04 13.67 -20.41
CA ASP A 433 3.64 12.42 -20.86
C ASP A 433 3.09 11.17 -20.15
N ILE A 434 2.40 11.36 -19.01
CA ILE A 434 1.70 10.31 -18.27
C ILE A 434 0.24 10.21 -18.73
N PHE A 435 -0.46 11.34 -18.85
CA PHE A 435 -1.88 11.36 -19.22
C PHE A 435 -2.10 10.79 -20.62
N LYS A 436 -1.16 10.99 -21.55
CA LYS A 436 -1.22 10.39 -22.89
C LYS A 436 -1.26 8.85 -22.88
N GLN A 437 -0.75 8.22 -21.81
CA GLN A 437 -0.69 6.76 -21.65
C GLN A 437 -2.00 6.14 -21.15
N TYR A 438 -3.00 6.95 -20.78
CA TYR A 438 -4.22 6.52 -20.08
C TYR A 438 -5.01 5.42 -20.81
N MET A 439 -5.06 5.44 -22.15
CA MET A 439 -5.74 4.40 -22.93
C MET A 439 -4.88 3.18 -23.18
N LYS A 440 -3.58 3.37 -23.49
CA LYS A 440 -2.66 2.28 -23.80
C LYS A 440 -2.50 1.33 -22.61
N TYR A 441 -2.36 1.87 -21.40
CA TYR A 441 -2.15 1.09 -20.17
C TYR A 441 -3.33 1.18 -19.19
N TYR A 442 -4.55 1.15 -19.71
CA TYR A 442 -5.75 1.36 -18.89
C TYR A 442 -5.92 0.30 -17.78
N ASN A 443 -5.68 -0.98 -18.08
CA ASN A 443 -5.83 -2.05 -17.09
C ASN A 443 -4.75 -1.98 -15.99
N ASP A 444 -3.54 -1.61 -16.39
CA ASP A 444 -2.36 -1.64 -15.52
C ASP A 444 -2.24 -0.38 -14.65
N TYR A 445 -2.61 0.79 -15.17
CA TYR A 445 -2.37 2.10 -14.52
C TYR A 445 -3.55 3.06 -14.56
N GLY A 446 -4.67 2.68 -15.18
CA GLY A 446 -5.76 3.61 -15.49
C GLY A 446 -6.39 4.27 -14.26
N ASP A 447 -6.49 3.57 -13.14
CA ASP A 447 -7.00 4.12 -11.88
C ASP A 447 -6.06 5.17 -11.28
N ILE A 448 -4.74 4.92 -11.27
CA ILE A 448 -3.71 5.87 -10.79
C ILE A 448 -3.73 7.13 -11.65
N ILE A 449 -3.66 6.99 -12.98
CA ILE A 449 -3.63 8.12 -13.92
C ILE A 449 -4.92 8.95 -13.81
N LYS A 450 -6.08 8.28 -13.69
CA LYS A 450 -7.38 8.93 -13.52
C LYS A 450 -7.46 9.73 -12.22
N GLU A 451 -6.98 9.18 -11.11
CA GLU A 451 -6.95 9.90 -9.83
C GLU A 451 -6.00 11.09 -9.88
N THR A 452 -4.82 10.94 -10.51
CA THR A 452 -3.88 12.05 -10.74
C THR A 452 -4.53 13.18 -11.54
N MET A 453 -5.21 12.87 -12.66
CA MET A 453 -5.98 13.87 -13.43
C MET A 453 -7.09 14.53 -12.60
N SER A 454 -7.72 13.77 -11.71
CA SER A 454 -8.77 14.29 -10.82
C SER A 454 -8.18 15.29 -9.82
N LYS A 455 -7.05 14.96 -9.20
CA LYS A 455 -6.37 15.79 -8.20
C LYS A 455 -5.75 17.04 -8.82
N THR A 456 -5.05 16.93 -9.96
CA THR A 456 -4.52 18.12 -10.66
C THR A 456 -5.62 19.10 -11.03
N ARG A 457 -6.79 18.61 -11.49
CA ARG A 457 -7.97 19.44 -11.76
C ARG A 457 -8.56 20.11 -10.52
N GLN A 458 -8.50 19.47 -9.35
CA GLN A 458 -8.95 20.07 -8.09
C GLN A 458 -8.03 21.19 -7.62
N ILE A 459 -6.73 21.06 -7.89
CA ILE A 459 -5.70 22.04 -7.53
C ILE A 459 -5.75 23.23 -8.47
N ASP A 460 -5.68 22.98 -9.78
CA ASP A 460 -5.74 24.01 -10.82
C ASP A 460 -6.43 23.47 -12.07
N LYS A 461 -7.67 23.92 -12.29
CA LYS A 461 -8.48 23.49 -13.43
C LYS A 461 -7.91 23.95 -14.77
N ILE A 462 -7.35 25.17 -14.82
CA ILE A 462 -6.86 25.76 -16.07
C ILE A 462 -5.57 25.06 -16.44
N GLN A 463 -4.63 24.95 -15.50
CA GLN A 463 -3.37 24.27 -15.77
C GLN A 463 -3.59 22.79 -16.09
N CYS A 464 -4.50 22.10 -15.40
CA CYS A 464 -4.87 20.74 -15.76
C CYS A 464 -5.39 20.64 -17.20
N ALA A 465 -6.23 21.58 -17.66
CA ALA A 465 -6.74 21.59 -19.02
C ALA A 465 -5.64 21.84 -20.06
N LYS A 466 -4.67 22.71 -19.75
CA LYS A 466 -3.46 22.92 -20.55
C LYS A 466 -2.61 21.66 -20.66
N THR A 467 -2.39 20.96 -19.56
CA THR A 467 -1.65 19.69 -19.56
C THR A 467 -2.38 18.61 -20.36
N LEU A 468 -3.72 18.51 -20.25
CA LEU A 468 -4.52 17.54 -21.02
C LEU A 468 -4.43 17.78 -22.54
N ILE A 469 -4.46 19.04 -22.99
CA ILE A 469 -4.31 19.32 -24.43
C ILE A 469 -2.87 19.08 -24.87
N LEU A 470 -1.87 19.40 -24.04
CA LEU A 470 -0.47 19.10 -24.30
C LEU A 470 -0.23 17.60 -24.52
N SER A 471 -0.87 16.73 -23.73
CA SER A 471 -0.83 15.27 -23.94
C SER A 471 -1.32 14.86 -25.33
N LEU A 472 -2.42 15.46 -25.79
CA LEU A 472 -3.00 15.17 -27.10
C LEU A 472 -2.12 15.73 -28.23
N GLN A 473 -1.52 16.91 -28.03
CA GLN A 473 -0.56 17.50 -28.97
C GLN A 473 0.69 16.62 -29.11
N GLN A 474 1.22 16.08 -28.01
CA GLN A 474 2.34 15.15 -28.03
C GLN A 474 2.01 13.88 -28.84
N LEU A 475 0.88 13.21 -28.56
CA LEU A 475 0.44 12.03 -29.33
C LEU A 475 0.25 12.33 -30.82
N PHE A 476 -0.30 13.50 -31.13
CA PHE A 476 -0.49 13.92 -32.52
C PHE A 476 0.85 14.11 -33.25
N ASN A 477 1.84 14.70 -32.58
CA ASN A 477 3.19 14.85 -33.12
C ASN A 477 3.91 13.50 -33.26
N GLU A 478 3.76 12.57 -32.31
CA GLU A 478 4.31 11.21 -32.39
C GLU A 478 3.78 10.48 -33.63
N MET A 479 2.46 10.53 -33.85
CA MET A 479 1.84 9.97 -35.06
C MET A 479 2.36 10.62 -36.35
N ILE A 480 2.52 11.95 -36.37
CA ILE A 480 3.10 12.66 -37.53
C ILE A 480 4.56 12.25 -37.75
N GLN A 481 5.34 12.05 -36.69
CA GLN A 481 6.73 11.64 -36.79
C GLN A 481 6.85 10.25 -37.42
N GLU A 482 5.92 9.34 -37.14
CA GLU A 482 5.90 7.99 -37.70
C GLU A 482 5.29 7.92 -39.11
N ASN A 483 4.21 8.66 -39.39
CA ASN A 483 3.41 8.52 -40.60
C ASN A 483 3.50 9.70 -41.58
N GLY A 484 4.11 10.81 -41.16
CA GLY A 484 4.12 12.09 -41.88
C GLY A 484 2.78 12.83 -41.84
N TYR A 485 2.73 14.01 -42.46
CA TYR A 485 1.54 14.88 -42.47
C TYR A 485 0.37 14.39 -43.34
N ASN A 486 0.60 13.39 -44.20
CA ASN A 486 -0.42 12.79 -45.09
C ASN A 486 -1.01 11.50 -44.53
N PHE A 487 -1.23 11.45 -43.21
CA PHE A 487 -1.79 10.28 -42.54
C PHE A 487 -3.30 10.12 -42.82
N ASP A 488 -3.78 8.88 -42.72
CA ASP A 488 -5.22 8.60 -42.82
C ASP A 488 -5.95 8.95 -41.52
N ARG A 489 -6.94 9.84 -41.60
CA ARG A 489 -7.78 10.23 -40.45
C ARG A 489 -8.75 9.12 -40.00
N SER A 490 -8.99 8.10 -40.82
CA SER A 490 -9.70 6.90 -40.39
C SER A 490 -8.80 5.84 -39.75
N SER A 491 -7.48 6.10 -39.63
CA SER A 491 -6.55 5.17 -39.00
C SER A 491 -6.95 4.87 -37.54
N PRO A 492 -6.64 3.65 -37.07
CA PRO A 492 -6.86 3.28 -35.67
C PRO A 492 -6.07 4.16 -34.71
N THR A 493 -4.85 4.60 -35.09
CA THR A 493 -4.01 5.50 -34.29
C THR A 493 -4.70 6.85 -34.07
N PHE A 494 -5.14 7.52 -35.14
CA PHE A 494 -5.85 8.80 -35.01
C PHE A 494 -7.18 8.67 -34.27
N SER A 495 -7.93 7.60 -34.56
CA SER A 495 -9.19 7.29 -33.86
C SER A 495 -8.98 7.05 -32.36
N GLY A 496 -7.86 6.42 -31.98
CA GLY A 496 -7.46 6.22 -30.59
C GLY A 496 -7.18 7.53 -29.86
N ILE A 497 -6.47 8.48 -30.49
CA ILE A 497 -6.22 9.82 -29.92
C ILE A 497 -7.56 10.56 -29.73
N LYS A 498 -8.47 10.45 -30.69
CA LYS A 498 -9.81 11.05 -30.60
C LYS A 498 -10.65 10.44 -29.48
N GLU A 499 -10.61 9.13 -29.29
CA GLU A 499 -11.29 8.46 -28.17
C GLU A 499 -10.70 8.88 -26.81
N LEU A 500 -9.37 9.02 -26.70
CA LEU A 500 -8.73 9.58 -25.51
C LEU A 500 -9.22 11.00 -25.23
N ALA A 501 -9.27 11.86 -26.24
CA ALA A 501 -9.80 13.22 -26.12
C ALA A 501 -11.25 13.25 -25.64
N ARG A 502 -12.10 12.36 -26.17
CA ARG A 502 -13.49 12.19 -25.70
C ARG A 502 -13.53 11.84 -24.21
N ARG A 503 -12.66 10.94 -23.74
CA ARG A 503 -12.57 10.59 -22.31
C ARG A 503 -12.06 11.74 -21.46
N PHE A 504 -11.08 12.51 -21.92
CA PHE A 504 -10.64 13.73 -21.24
C PHE A 504 -11.78 14.75 -21.13
N ALA A 505 -12.57 14.94 -22.18
CA ALA A 505 -13.72 15.85 -22.15
C ALA A 505 -14.75 15.46 -21.05
N LEU A 506 -14.93 14.17 -20.77
CA LEU A 506 -15.82 13.71 -19.69
C LEU A 506 -15.34 14.10 -18.29
N THR A 507 -14.05 14.39 -18.10
CA THR A 507 -13.48 14.75 -16.79
C THR A 507 -13.92 16.14 -16.29
N PHE A 508 -14.38 17.03 -17.17
CA PHE A 508 -14.88 18.36 -16.83
C PHE A 508 -16.30 18.36 -16.24
N GLY A 509 -16.94 17.20 -16.11
CA GLY A 509 -18.27 17.05 -15.50
C GLY A 509 -19.40 17.64 -16.34
N LEU A 510 -20.54 17.89 -15.69
CA LEU A 510 -21.74 18.47 -16.31
C LEU A 510 -21.90 19.98 -16.04
N ASP A 511 -21.25 20.48 -14.98
CA ASP A 511 -21.32 21.90 -14.59
C ASP A 511 -20.37 22.74 -15.44
N GLN A 512 -20.88 23.17 -16.60
CA GLN A 512 -20.13 23.96 -17.59
C GLN A 512 -19.66 25.31 -17.03
N LEU A 513 -20.37 25.90 -16.06
CA LEU A 513 -19.98 27.18 -15.48
C LEU A 513 -18.69 27.07 -14.66
N LYS A 514 -18.54 25.98 -13.89
CA LYS A 514 -17.35 25.72 -13.06
C LYS A 514 -16.09 25.39 -13.86
N THR A 515 -16.23 25.00 -15.13
CA THR A 515 -15.12 24.58 -16.01
C THR A 515 -14.95 25.46 -17.24
N ARG A 516 -15.76 26.53 -17.34
CA ARG A 516 -15.81 27.46 -18.48
C ARG A 516 -14.43 27.95 -18.91
N GLU A 517 -13.67 28.54 -18.00
CA GLU A 517 -12.36 29.15 -18.31
C GLU A 517 -11.33 28.10 -18.72
N ALA A 518 -11.33 26.95 -18.04
CA ALA A 518 -10.43 25.84 -18.36
C ALA A 518 -10.70 25.28 -19.78
N ILE A 519 -11.97 25.10 -20.15
CA ILE A 519 -12.34 24.61 -21.48
C ILE A 519 -12.06 25.68 -22.55
N ALA A 520 -12.28 26.95 -22.26
CA ALA A 520 -11.94 28.04 -23.17
C ALA A 520 -10.42 28.09 -23.44
N MET A 521 -9.61 27.95 -22.40
CA MET A 521 -8.15 27.88 -22.52
C MET A 521 -7.69 26.64 -23.30
N LEU A 522 -8.31 25.48 -23.06
CA LEU A 522 -8.04 24.25 -23.80
C LEU A 522 -8.30 24.43 -25.30
N HIS A 523 -9.41 25.08 -25.67
CA HIS A 523 -9.70 25.39 -27.07
C HIS A 523 -8.71 26.38 -27.66
N LYS A 524 -8.33 27.42 -26.90
CA LYS A 524 -7.34 28.41 -27.34
C LYS A 524 -6.00 27.73 -27.68
N ASP A 525 -5.43 26.99 -26.74
CA ASP A 525 -4.13 26.32 -26.93
C ASP A 525 -4.20 25.27 -28.06
N GLY A 526 -5.35 24.59 -28.20
CA GLY A 526 -5.57 23.63 -29.30
C GLY A 526 -5.67 24.29 -30.69
N ILE A 527 -6.27 25.47 -30.79
CA ILE A 527 -6.35 26.25 -32.03
C ILE A 527 -4.98 26.83 -32.37
N GLU A 528 -4.29 27.43 -31.40
CA GLU A 528 -2.92 27.92 -31.58
C GLU A 528 -2.00 26.81 -32.11
N PHE A 529 -2.12 25.59 -31.59
CA PHE A 529 -1.37 24.43 -32.09
C PHE A 529 -1.75 24.03 -33.52
N ALA A 530 -3.04 24.01 -33.86
CA ALA A 530 -3.53 23.63 -35.19
C ALA A 530 -3.02 24.58 -36.30
N PHE A 531 -2.77 25.84 -35.97
CA PHE A 531 -2.26 26.88 -36.88
C PHE A 531 -0.79 27.26 -36.65
N LYS A 532 -0.08 26.56 -35.77
CA LYS A 532 1.31 26.87 -35.38
C LYS A 532 2.28 26.83 -36.55
N GLU A 533 2.16 25.81 -37.41
CA GLU A 533 3.05 25.61 -38.55
C GLU A 533 2.31 25.80 -39.88
N PRO A 534 2.64 26.84 -40.66
CA PRO A 534 2.06 27.06 -41.98
C PRO A 534 2.56 26.01 -42.97
N ASN A 535 1.81 25.79 -44.04
CA ASN A 535 2.22 24.82 -45.06
C ASN A 535 3.42 25.37 -45.88
N PRO A 536 4.53 24.62 -46.01
CA PRO A 536 5.68 25.04 -46.82
C PRO A 536 5.36 25.29 -48.31
N GLN A 537 4.25 24.72 -48.81
CA GLN A 537 3.78 24.88 -50.18
C GLN A 537 3.00 26.20 -50.42
N GLY A 538 2.82 27.02 -49.37
CA GLY A 538 2.20 28.35 -49.44
C GLY A 538 0.79 28.42 -48.86
N GLU A 539 0.26 29.65 -48.74
CA GLU A 539 -1.02 29.97 -48.07
C GLU A 539 -2.26 29.31 -48.68
N SER A 540 -2.15 28.81 -49.91
CA SER A 540 -3.23 28.06 -50.59
C SER A 540 -3.39 26.62 -50.09
N HIS A 541 -2.44 26.12 -49.29
CA HIS A 541 -2.48 24.78 -48.74
C HIS A 541 -2.87 24.80 -47.25
N PRO A 542 -3.59 23.78 -46.76
CA PRO A 542 -4.01 23.74 -45.36
C PRO A 542 -2.78 23.70 -44.42
N PRO A 543 -2.84 24.35 -43.25
CA PRO A 543 -1.82 24.26 -42.21
C PRO A 543 -1.49 22.80 -41.84
N LEU A 544 -0.25 22.56 -41.42
CA LEU A 544 0.26 21.21 -41.19
C LEU A 544 -0.51 20.45 -40.10
N ASN A 545 -0.95 21.16 -39.06
CA ASN A 545 -1.64 20.58 -37.90
C ASN A 545 -3.16 20.70 -37.96
N LEU A 546 -3.75 21.06 -39.11
CA LEU A 546 -5.19 21.35 -39.22
C LEU A 546 -6.09 20.19 -38.75
N ALA A 547 -5.66 18.94 -38.97
CA ALA A 547 -6.38 17.75 -38.56
C ALA A 547 -6.55 17.62 -37.03
N PHE A 548 -5.73 18.30 -36.23
CA PHE A 548 -5.86 18.32 -34.77
C PHE A 548 -7.21 18.91 -34.30
N LEU A 549 -7.85 19.76 -35.11
CA LEU A 549 -9.17 20.29 -34.80
C LEU A 549 -10.25 19.20 -34.72
N ASP A 550 -10.09 18.07 -35.40
CA ASP A 550 -11.02 16.94 -35.31
C ASP A 550 -10.94 16.29 -33.92
N ILE A 551 -9.76 16.24 -33.30
CA ILE A 551 -9.55 15.81 -31.90
C ILE A 551 -10.14 16.86 -30.95
N LEU A 552 -9.84 18.14 -31.20
CA LEU A 552 -10.33 19.25 -30.38
C LEU A 552 -11.87 19.35 -30.38
N SER A 553 -12.52 18.91 -31.45
CA SER A 553 -13.98 18.93 -31.59
C SER A 553 -14.70 18.10 -30.51
N GLU A 554 -14.05 17.08 -29.94
CA GLU A 554 -14.59 16.27 -28.85
C GLU A 554 -14.88 17.10 -27.58
N PHE A 555 -14.13 18.19 -27.37
CA PHE A 555 -14.33 19.11 -26.25
C PHE A 555 -15.41 20.17 -26.50
N SER A 556 -15.82 20.39 -27.76
CA SER A 556 -16.78 21.44 -28.12
C SER A 556 -18.19 21.23 -27.55
N SER A 557 -18.51 20.00 -27.12
CA SER A 557 -19.74 19.69 -26.38
C SER A 557 -19.78 20.32 -24.98
N LYS A 558 -18.60 20.59 -24.40
CA LYS A 558 -18.44 21.17 -23.05
C LYS A 558 -18.34 22.70 -23.05
N LEU A 559 -18.02 23.31 -24.20
CA LEU A 559 -17.93 24.76 -24.34
C LEU A 559 -19.32 25.43 -24.34
N LEU A 560 -19.48 26.52 -23.58
CA LEU A 560 -20.74 27.26 -23.54
C LEU A 560 -21.05 27.94 -24.87
N ARG A 561 -22.34 28.11 -25.17
CA ARG A 561 -22.80 28.79 -26.39
C ARG A 561 -22.23 30.20 -26.57
N GLN A 562 -22.01 30.94 -25.49
CA GLN A 562 -21.44 32.29 -25.55
C GLN A 562 -19.95 32.24 -25.95
N ASP A 563 -19.18 31.33 -25.36
CA ASP A 563 -17.75 31.20 -25.62
C ASP A 563 -17.46 30.58 -26.99
N LYS A 564 -18.39 29.79 -27.54
CA LYS A 564 -18.31 29.34 -28.94
C LYS A 564 -18.13 30.51 -29.91
N ARG A 565 -18.80 31.66 -29.66
CA ARG A 565 -18.64 32.85 -30.51
C ARG A 565 -17.28 33.50 -30.33
N THR A 566 -16.79 33.58 -29.09
CA THR A 566 -15.47 34.12 -28.77
C THR A 566 -14.36 33.30 -29.44
N VAL A 567 -14.43 31.97 -29.33
CA VAL A 567 -13.50 31.02 -29.97
C VAL A 567 -13.61 31.08 -31.50
N SER A 568 -14.80 31.26 -32.07
CA SER A 568 -14.97 31.41 -33.53
C SER A 568 -14.56 32.79 -34.07
N SER A 569 -14.35 33.80 -33.23
CA SER A 569 -14.08 35.19 -33.62
C SER A 569 -12.58 35.55 -33.71
N ASP A 570 -11.71 34.54 -33.83
CA ASP A 570 -10.24 34.61 -33.73
C ASP A 570 -9.50 35.56 -34.69
N SER A 571 -10.20 36.30 -35.56
CA SER A 571 -9.61 37.47 -36.24
C SER A 571 -9.19 38.60 -35.29
N MET A 572 -9.60 38.58 -34.02
CA MET A 572 -9.18 39.55 -33.00
C MET A 572 -7.95 39.12 -32.18
N TRP A 573 -7.60 37.84 -32.10
CA TRP A 573 -6.50 37.38 -31.25
C TRP A 573 -5.15 37.32 -31.99
N LEU A 574 -5.12 37.00 -33.29
CA LEU A 574 -3.89 37.05 -34.09
C LEU A 574 -3.30 38.47 -34.27
N ASN A 575 -4.08 39.53 -34.03
CA ASN A 575 -3.64 40.92 -34.27
C ASN A 575 -3.08 41.64 -33.04
N ARG A 576 -3.08 41.03 -31.85
CA ARG A 576 -2.74 41.75 -30.60
C ARG A 576 -1.25 41.75 -30.23
N GLU A 577 -0.39 41.11 -31.02
CA GLU A 577 1.07 41.21 -30.84
C GLU A 577 1.72 42.42 -31.55
N GLN A 578 0.96 43.21 -32.35
CA GLN A 578 1.52 44.39 -33.04
C GLN A 578 1.26 45.74 -32.35
N THR A 579 0.61 45.78 -31.18
CA THR A 579 0.42 47.04 -30.43
C THR A 579 0.71 46.86 -28.94
N MET A 580 1.97 46.67 -28.59
CA MET A 580 2.49 47.01 -27.28
C MET A 580 3.38 48.23 -27.43
N HIS A 581 2.84 49.41 -27.08
CA HIS A 581 3.66 50.59 -26.83
C HIS A 581 4.64 50.29 -25.70
N THR A 582 5.89 50.67 -25.90
CA THR A 582 6.96 50.70 -24.90
C THR A 582 6.49 51.30 -23.58
N PRO A 583 6.75 50.67 -22.42
CA PRO A 583 6.45 51.31 -21.14
C PRO A 583 7.45 52.45 -20.90
N VAL A 584 6.90 53.66 -20.80
CA VAL A 584 7.59 54.83 -20.25
C VAL A 584 8.00 54.52 -18.81
N MET A 585 9.25 54.81 -18.45
CA MET A 585 9.77 54.69 -17.09
C MET A 585 8.87 55.44 -16.11
N MET A 586 8.20 54.73 -15.21
CA MET A 586 7.64 55.32 -14.00
C MET A 586 8.70 55.29 -12.89
N GLN A 587 8.97 56.48 -12.34
CA GLN A 587 9.88 56.70 -11.24
C GLN A 587 9.45 55.93 -9.99
N THR A 588 10.45 55.39 -9.29
CA THR A 588 10.36 54.69 -8.01
C THR A 588 9.70 55.56 -6.94
N PRO A 589 8.62 55.10 -6.25
CA PRO A 589 8.18 55.76 -5.02
C PRO A 589 9.08 55.32 -3.87
N GLN A 590 9.62 56.30 -3.15
CA GLN A 590 10.41 56.09 -1.94
C GLN A 590 9.57 55.48 -0.81
N LEU A 591 10.13 54.46 -0.16
CA LEU A 591 9.63 53.88 1.08
C LEU A 591 9.54 54.95 2.18
N THR A 592 8.34 55.24 2.66
CA THR A 592 8.13 55.87 3.96
C THR A 592 7.19 55.02 4.81
N SER A 593 7.70 54.66 5.98
CA SER A 593 7.07 53.89 7.05
C SER A 593 5.89 54.65 7.67
N THR A 594 4.77 53.96 7.94
CA THR A 594 3.93 54.14 9.15
C THR A 594 2.80 53.09 9.25
N ILE A 595 3.00 52.11 10.13
CA ILE A 595 2.15 51.68 11.26
C ILE A 595 0.61 51.54 11.07
N MET A 596 0.15 50.28 11.30
CA MET A 596 -1.11 49.78 11.91
C MET A 596 -2.46 50.00 11.19
N ARG A 597 -3.08 48.88 10.77
CA ARG A 597 -4.48 48.51 11.08
C ARG A 597 -4.76 47.04 10.72
N GLU A 598 -5.34 46.31 11.68
CA GLU A 598 -5.71 44.89 11.64
C GLU A 598 -6.70 44.54 10.51
N PRO A 599 -6.63 43.33 9.93
CA PRO A 599 -7.75 42.72 9.23
C PRO A 599 -8.56 41.79 10.16
N LYS A 600 -9.87 41.98 10.13
CA LYS A 600 -10.89 41.23 10.85
C LYS A 600 -10.81 39.72 10.59
N ARG A 601 -10.86 38.95 11.68
CA ARG A 601 -11.08 37.50 11.74
C ARG A 601 -12.31 37.09 10.91
N LEU A 602 -12.11 36.24 9.91
CA LEU A 602 -13.14 35.34 9.38
C LEU A 602 -12.93 33.98 10.07
N ARG A 603 -13.99 33.48 10.72
CA ARG A 603 -14.02 32.18 11.38
C ARG A 603 -13.93 31.05 10.33
N PRO A 604 -13.26 29.93 10.62
CA PRO A 604 -13.39 28.71 9.84
C PRO A 604 -14.70 28.01 10.19
N GLU A 605 -15.51 27.69 9.19
CA GLU A 605 -16.54 26.65 9.35
C GLU A 605 -15.89 25.28 9.23
N GLU A 606 -16.17 24.47 10.23
CA GLU A 606 -15.81 23.06 10.37
C GLU A 606 -16.49 22.23 9.28
N ASN A 607 -15.73 21.36 8.61
CA ASN A 607 -16.29 20.09 8.14
C ASN A 607 -15.29 18.99 8.53
N TYR A 608 -15.59 18.45 9.70
CA TYR A 608 -14.92 17.39 10.43
C TYR A 608 -15.03 16.05 9.68
N MET A 609 -13.91 15.33 9.56
CA MET A 609 -13.88 13.88 9.35
C MET A 609 -12.97 13.30 10.43
N GLY A 610 -13.55 12.54 11.35
CA GLY A 610 -12.83 11.81 12.39
C GLY A 610 -13.71 11.54 13.61
N VAL A 611 -14.39 10.39 13.64
CA VAL A 611 -15.12 9.91 14.81
C VAL A 611 -14.41 8.66 15.36
N TYR A 612 -13.88 8.77 16.56
CA TYR A 612 -13.60 7.65 17.48
C TYR A 612 -14.71 7.59 18.53
N PRO A 613 -15.13 6.41 19.02
CA PRO A 613 -16.14 6.30 20.07
C PRO A 613 -15.52 6.40 21.47
N MET A 614 -16.04 7.32 22.29
CA MET A 614 -15.83 7.36 23.75
C MET A 614 -16.90 6.54 24.48
N GLN A 615 -16.51 5.88 25.57
CA GLN A 615 -17.36 5.10 26.49
C GLN A 615 -18.31 5.98 27.33
N PRO A 616 -19.39 5.43 27.93
CA PRO A 616 -20.33 6.20 28.73
C PRO A 616 -19.97 6.17 30.22
N GLU A 617 -19.70 7.34 30.82
CA GLU A 617 -19.60 7.48 32.28
C GLU A 617 -20.83 8.15 32.89
N HIS A 618 -21.05 7.79 34.15
CA HIS A 618 -22.26 7.91 34.95
C HIS A 618 -22.67 9.34 35.31
N HIS A 619 -23.98 9.58 35.32
CA HIS A 619 -24.59 10.77 35.95
C HIS A 619 -24.50 10.68 37.48
N GLN A 620 -23.85 11.65 38.13
CA GLN A 620 -24.03 11.96 39.56
C GLN A 620 -24.84 13.27 39.71
N ALA A 621 -25.79 13.24 40.65
CA ALA A 621 -26.74 14.32 40.96
C ALA A 621 -26.11 15.46 41.81
N PRO A 622 -26.73 16.66 41.86
CA PRO A 622 -26.14 17.85 42.51
C PRO A 622 -26.48 17.94 44.01
N LEU A 623 -25.53 18.47 44.79
CA LEU A 623 -25.65 18.74 46.24
C LEU A 623 -25.97 20.23 46.50
N ASP A 624 -27.00 20.45 47.31
CA ASP A 624 -27.46 21.73 47.89
C ASP A 624 -26.43 22.35 48.84
N TYR A 625 -26.22 23.67 48.73
CA TYR A 625 -25.54 24.48 49.75
C TYR A 625 -26.57 25.25 50.60
N LYS A 626 -26.63 24.93 51.90
CA LYS A 626 -27.29 25.75 52.93
C LYS A 626 -26.33 26.84 53.42
N TYR A 627 -26.78 28.09 53.41
CA TYR A 627 -26.24 29.18 54.22
C TYR A 627 -27.00 29.25 55.56
N VAL A 628 -26.27 29.50 56.65
CA VAL A 628 -26.78 29.76 58.01
C VAL A 628 -26.59 31.25 58.31
N ASP A 629 -27.60 31.80 58.97
CA ASP A 629 -27.82 33.20 59.38
C ASP A 629 -26.64 33.85 60.14
N GLU A 630 -26.35 35.11 59.83
CA GLU A 630 -26.64 36.30 60.67
C GLU A 630 -26.49 37.61 59.86
#